data_AF-A0A2K3LV91-F1
#
_entry.id   AF-A0A2K3LV91-F1
#
_cell.length_a   1.000
_cell.length_b   1.000
_cell.length_c   1.000
_cell.angle_alpha   90.00
_cell.angle_beta   90.00
_cell.angle_gamma   90.00
#
_symmetry.space_group_name_H-M   'P 1'
#
loop_
_entity.id
_entity.type
_entity.pdbx_description
1 polymer ?
#
loop_
_entity_poly.entity_id
_entity_poly.type
_entity_poly.pdbx_seq_one_letter_code
_entity_poly.pdbx_strand_id
1 'polypeptide(L)'
;MADPKGGFLWLKSLNICDTFGLKDHGEYGTLAAIVIGIIVPVLFAFLFLGKKRGKVRGVPVEVSGESGFAVRNARYSELVEVPWKGAPTMAHLFEQSCDKHSHNKFLGTRKLIGKEFVTASDGRKFEKVHLGDYEWETYGEVFARVSNFASGLLKLGHDADSRVAIFSDTRAEWLIALQGCFRQNITVVTIYASLGEDALIHSLNETQVSTLICDVKLLNKLEAIRSKLTSLQNIVYFEDDSKEEHTFSEGLSNYTIASFDEVEKLGKESPVEPSLPSKNAVAVVM
;
A
#
# COMPACT_ATOMS: atom_id res chain seq x y z
N MET A 1 -32.54 17.63 2.50
CA MET A 1 -33.98 17.95 2.51
C MET A 1 -34.62 17.00 1.51
N ALA A 2 -35.19 15.89 1.99
CA ALA A 2 -35.79 14.85 1.16
C ALA A 2 -37.11 14.41 1.82
N ASP A 3 -38.15 14.34 1.00
CA ASP A 3 -39.58 14.27 1.33
C ASP A 3 -40.00 12.91 1.96
N PRO A 4 -40.69 12.87 3.13
CA PRO A 4 -41.02 11.64 3.84
C PRO A 4 -42.45 11.13 3.56
N LYS A 5 -42.89 11.03 2.30
CA LYS A 5 -44.27 10.61 1.96
C LYS A 5 -44.42 9.44 0.98
N GLY A 6 -43.40 8.61 0.79
CA GLY A 6 -43.46 7.44 -0.11
C GLY A 6 -43.83 6.08 0.53
N GLY A 7 -43.84 5.98 1.87
CA GLY A 7 -43.79 4.67 2.55
C GLY A 7 -45.12 3.92 2.79
N PHE A 8 -46.27 4.50 2.46
CA PHE A 8 -47.57 4.01 2.99
C PHE A 8 -48.55 3.42 1.96
N LEU A 9 -48.12 3.21 0.72
CA LEU A 9 -49.01 2.71 -0.35
C LEU A 9 -48.92 1.20 -0.62
N TRP A 10 -47.89 0.51 -0.14
CA TRP A 10 -47.77 -0.96 -0.31
C TRP A 10 -48.49 -1.79 0.78
N LEU A 11 -48.90 -1.16 1.89
CA LEU A 11 -49.64 -1.81 2.97
C LEU A 11 -51.15 -1.88 2.74
N LYS A 12 -51.69 -1.15 1.73
CA LYS A 12 -53.12 -1.18 1.38
C LYS A 12 -53.49 -2.26 0.35
N SER A 13 -52.50 -2.93 -0.27
CA SER A 13 -52.72 -3.95 -1.32
C SER A 13 -52.75 -5.38 -0.78
N LEU A 14 -52.44 -5.60 0.50
CA LEU A 14 -52.52 -6.92 1.12
C LEU A 14 -53.86 -7.04 1.82
N ASN A 15 -54.87 -7.47 1.06
CA ASN A 15 -56.15 -7.96 1.58
C ASN A 15 -55.91 -9.26 2.37
N ILE A 16 -55.39 -9.11 3.59
CA ILE A 16 -55.03 -10.22 4.49
C ILE A 16 -56.27 -10.99 4.97
N CYS A 17 -57.48 -10.45 4.78
CA CYS A 17 -58.72 -11.17 5.06
C CYS A 17 -59.08 -12.22 3.98
N ASP A 18 -58.55 -12.13 2.76
CA ASP A 18 -58.98 -13.04 1.67
C ASP A 18 -58.03 -14.22 1.45
N THR A 19 -56.83 -14.21 2.04
CA THR A 19 -55.81 -15.27 1.82
C THR A 19 -55.92 -16.43 2.81
N PHE A 20 -56.61 -16.24 3.94
CA PHE A 20 -56.93 -17.31 4.88
C PHE A 20 -58.45 -17.42 4.95
N GLY A 21 -59.03 -18.37 4.21
CA GLY A 21 -60.46 -18.66 4.19
C GLY A 21 -61.00 -18.90 5.59
N LEU A 22 -61.54 -17.86 6.22
CA LEU A 22 -62.09 -17.85 7.57
C LEU A 22 -63.63 -17.79 7.55
N LYS A 23 -64.27 -18.22 6.46
CA LYS A 23 -65.72 -18.03 6.30
C LYS A 23 -66.59 -19.18 6.81
N ASP A 24 -66.05 -20.33 7.21
CA ASP A 24 -66.89 -21.49 7.63
C ASP A 24 -66.31 -22.36 8.77
N HIS A 25 -65.54 -21.78 9.70
CA HIS A 25 -65.12 -22.49 10.90
C HIS A 25 -65.57 -21.70 12.13
N GLY A 26 -66.48 -22.29 12.92
CA GLY A 26 -67.02 -21.70 14.16
C GLY A 26 -65.94 -21.38 15.20
N GLU A 27 -66.32 -21.08 16.44
CA GLU A 27 -65.42 -20.57 17.50
C GLU A 27 -64.05 -21.28 17.61
N TYR A 28 -64.00 -22.59 17.32
CA TYR A 28 -62.78 -23.41 17.26
C TYR A 28 -61.80 -23.07 16.12
N GLY A 29 -62.28 -22.62 14.96
CA GLY A 29 -61.45 -22.21 13.82
C GLY A 29 -60.73 -20.89 14.06
N THR A 30 -61.43 -19.93 14.68
CA THR A 30 -60.83 -18.66 15.12
C THR A 30 -59.80 -18.90 16.22
N LEU A 31 -60.09 -19.81 17.17
CA LEU A 31 -59.12 -20.20 18.20
C LEU A 31 -57.88 -20.86 17.58
N ALA A 32 -58.07 -21.77 16.62
CA ALA A 32 -56.96 -22.43 15.92
C ALA A 32 -56.11 -21.45 15.12
N ALA A 33 -56.72 -20.46 14.46
CA ALA A 33 -55.99 -19.42 13.73
C ALA A 33 -55.19 -18.51 14.67
N ILE A 34 -55.72 -18.16 15.84
CA ILE A 34 -55.01 -17.37 16.87
C ILE A 34 -53.86 -18.20 17.46
N VAL A 35 -54.11 -19.48 17.76
CA VAL A 35 -53.10 -20.41 18.28
C VAL A 35 -51.97 -20.57 17.26
N ILE A 36 -52.27 -20.79 15.98
CA ILE A 36 -51.25 -20.90 14.93
C ILE A 36 -50.52 -19.56 14.74
N GLY A 37 -51.27 -18.44 14.68
CA GLY A 37 -50.74 -17.10 14.46
C GLY A 37 -49.88 -16.56 15.61
N ILE A 38 -50.00 -17.10 16.81
CA ILE A 38 -49.17 -16.69 17.97
C ILE A 38 -48.13 -17.76 18.29
N ILE A 39 -48.51 -19.03 18.38
CA ILE A 39 -47.61 -20.11 18.80
C ILE A 39 -46.57 -20.42 17.73
N VAL A 40 -46.92 -20.40 16.44
CA VAL A 40 -45.93 -20.69 15.38
C VAL A 40 -44.87 -19.60 15.31
N PRO A 41 -45.18 -18.29 15.33
CA PRO A 41 -44.16 -17.25 15.39
C PRO A 41 -43.35 -17.25 16.69
N VAL A 42 -43.95 -17.62 17.83
CA VAL A 42 -43.21 -17.74 19.10
C VAL A 42 -42.27 -18.95 19.07
N LEU A 43 -42.69 -20.10 18.55
CA LEU A 43 -41.83 -21.27 18.36
C LEU A 43 -40.72 -21.00 17.34
N PHE A 44 -41.03 -20.33 16.23
CA PHE A 44 -40.02 -19.86 15.27
C PHE A 44 -39.07 -18.85 15.92
N ALA A 45 -39.57 -17.92 16.73
CA ALA A 45 -38.73 -17.01 17.49
C ALA A 45 -37.82 -17.78 18.43
N PHE A 46 -38.30 -18.80 19.16
CA PHE A 46 -37.48 -19.64 20.02
C PHE A 46 -36.43 -20.48 19.26
N LEU A 47 -36.75 -20.94 18.04
CA LEU A 47 -35.79 -21.62 17.15
C LEU A 47 -34.70 -20.66 16.62
N PHE A 48 -35.04 -19.39 16.39
CA PHE A 48 -34.11 -18.34 15.96
C PHE A 48 -33.52 -17.50 17.11
N LEU A 49 -33.95 -17.73 18.35
CA LEU A 49 -33.26 -17.37 19.59
C LEU A 49 -32.04 -18.28 19.82
N GLY A 50 -31.35 -18.65 18.74
CA GLY A 50 -29.98 -19.11 18.82
C GLY A 50 -29.20 -18.04 19.55
N LYS A 51 -28.73 -18.36 20.76
CA LYS A 51 -27.86 -17.50 21.58
C LYS A 51 -26.97 -16.72 20.63
N LYS A 52 -27.13 -15.39 20.58
CA LYS A 52 -26.07 -14.51 20.09
C LYS A 52 -24.89 -14.70 21.03
N ARG A 53 -24.17 -15.81 20.88
CA ARG A 53 -22.87 -16.04 21.50
C ARG A 53 -22.06 -14.87 20.98
N GLY A 54 -21.77 -13.91 21.86
CA GLY A 54 -20.90 -12.79 21.53
C GLY A 54 -19.67 -13.35 20.83
N LYS A 55 -19.19 -12.69 19.78
CA LYS A 55 -18.07 -13.19 18.97
C LYS A 55 -16.91 -13.51 19.92
N VAL A 56 -16.71 -14.81 20.19
CA VAL A 56 -15.61 -15.30 21.01
C VAL A 56 -14.36 -15.02 20.19
N ARG A 57 -13.54 -14.07 20.64
CA ARG A 57 -12.31 -13.68 19.95
C ARG A 57 -11.12 -14.54 20.37
N GLY A 58 -11.17 -15.10 21.57
CA GLY A 58 -10.10 -15.89 22.16
C GLY A 58 -10.59 -17.25 22.64
N VAL A 59 -9.82 -18.30 22.37
CA VAL A 59 -10.02 -19.64 22.93
C VAL A 59 -8.78 -20.06 23.72
N PRO A 60 -8.93 -20.67 24.90
CA PRO A 60 -7.80 -21.13 25.70
C PRO A 60 -7.03 -22.21 24.92
N VAL A 61 -5.71 -22.23 25.12
CA VAL A 61 -4.80 -23.22 24.54
C VAL A 61 -3.87 -23.71 25.63
N GLU A 62 -3.62 -25.01 25.63
CA GLU A 62 -2.56 -25.56 26.48
C GLU A 62 -1.21 -25.31 25.83
N VAL A 63 -0.33 -24.65 26.58
CA VAL A 63 1.07 -24.42 26.22
C VAL A 63 1.95 -25.02 27.31
N SER A 64 3.18 -25.39 26.97
CA SER A 64 4.13 -26.10 27.84
C SER A 64 4.69 -25.29 29.04
N GLY A 65 3.98 -24.23 29.45
CA GLY A 65 4.29 -23.40 30.62
C GLY A 65 3.15 -23.45 31.62
N GLU A 66 2.45 -22.33 31.79
CA GLU A 66 1.35 -22.20 32.76
C GLU A 66 -0.01 -22.53 32.14
N SER A 67 -0.76 -23.44 32.77
CA SER A 67 -2.10 -23.82 32.35
C SER A 67 -3.10 -22.66 32.51
N GLY A 68 -3.87 -22.36 31.47
CA GLY A 68 -5.07 -21.52 31.55
C GLY A 68 -4.91 -20.04 31.18
N PHE A 69 -3.69 -19.53 30.99
CA PHE A 69 -3.47 -18.12 30.60
C PHE A 69 -3.26 -17.91 29.10
N ALA A 70 -2.82 -18.94 28.38
CA ALA A 70 -2.62 -18.84 26.94
C ALA A 70 -3.95 -18.91 26.19
N VAL A 71 -4.20 -17.91 25.36
CA VAL A 71 -5.42 -17.77 24.56
C VAL A 71 -5.01 -17.48 23.12
N ARG A 72 -5.54 -18.23 22.16
CA ARG A 72 -5.35 -17.96 20.72
C ARG A 72 -6.57 -17.29 20.12
N ASN A 73 -6.40 -16.67 18.95
CA ASN A 73 -7.52 -16.16 18.18
C ASN A 73 -8.49 -17.31 17.82
N ALA A 74 -9.78 -17.16 18.14
CA ALA A 74 -10.78 -18.19 17.89
C ALA A 74 -10.96 -18.53 16.40
N ARG A 75 -10.59 -17.63 15.48
CA ARG A 75 -10.71 -17.81 14.03
C ARG A 75 -9.60 -18.66 13.42
N TYR A 76 -8.45 -18.75 14.07
CA TYR A 76 -7.26 -19.39 13.52
C TYR A 76 -6.78 -20.47 14.48
N SER A 77 -6.73 -21.71 14.02
CA SER A 77 -6.19 -22.85 14.79
C SER A 77 -4.68 -22.82 14.92
N GLU A 78 -4.01 -22.16 13.97
CA GLU A 78 -2.55 -22.12 13.85
C GLU A 78 -2.06 -20.68 13.86
N LEU A 79 -0.75 -20.51 14.10
CA LEU A 79 -0.09 -19.22 14.05
C LEU A 79 -0.11 -18.68 12.62
N VAL A 80 -0.63 -17.46 12.44
CA VAL A 80 -0.58 -16.77 11.15
C VAL A 80 0.80 -16.13 11.01
N GLU A 81 1.70 -16.81 10.30
CA GLU A 81 3.08 -16.35 10.09
C GLU A 81 3.21 -15.35 8.94
N VAL A 82 2.30 -15.41 7.96
CA VAL A 82 2.32 -14.57 6.76
C VAL A 82 0.93 -13.98 6.51
N PRO A 83 0.82 -12.74 5.99
CA PRO A 83 -0.47 -12.12 5.73
C PRO A 83 -1.33 -12.96 4.77
N TRP A 84 -0.71 -13.46 3.69
CA TRP A 84 -1.33 -14.35 2.71
C TRP A 84 -0.48 -15.62 2.51
N LYS A 85 -1.13 -16.73 2.19
CA LYS A 85 -0.46 -18.01 1.94
C LYS A 85 0.56 -17.86 0.80
N GLY A 86 1.79 -18.29 1.03
CA GLY A 86 2.87 -18.19 0.04
C GLY A 86 3.48 -16.79 -0.10
N ALA A 87 3.19 -15.86 0.82
CA ALA A 87 3.80 -14.53 0.84
C ALA A 87 4.79 -14.34 2.02
N PRO A 88 5.93 -15.04 2.03
CA PRO A 88 6.89 -14.99 3.14
C PRO A 88 7.71 -13.70 3.22
N THR A 89 7.71 -12.87 2.17
CA THR A 89 8.43 -11.59 2.14
C THR A 89 7.55 -10.48 1.54
N MET A 90 7.99 -9.22 1.72
CA MET A 90 7.31 -8.06 1.14
C MET A 90 7.21 -8.16 -0.39
N ALA A 91 8.24 -8.68 -1.06
CA ALA A 91 8.22 -8.91 -2.51
C ALA A 91 7.10 -9.89 -2.90
N HIS A 92 7.03 -11.06 -2.26
CA HIS A 92 5.98 -12.04 -2.55
C HIS A 92 4.57 -11.49 -2.29
N LEU A 93 4.39 -10.74 -1.19
CA LEU A 93 3.10 -10.13 -0.87
C LEU A 93 2.70 -9.10 -1.93
N PHE A 94 3.66 -8.31 -2.40
CA PHE A 94 3.44 -7.31 -3.44
C PHE A 94 3.08 -7.97 -4.78
N GLU A 95 3.84 -8.97 -5.24
CA GLU A 95 3.55 -9.68 -6.50
C GLU A 95 2.16 -10.34 -6.46
N GLN A 96 1.81 -11.01 -5.35
CA GLN A 96 0.47 -11.58 -5.18
C GLN A 96 -0.64 -10.52 -5.19
N SER A 97 -0.36 -9.34 -4.62
CA SER A 97 -1.32 -8.22 -4.62
C SER A 97 -1.53 -7.67 -6.02
N CYS A 98 -0.44 -7.52 -6.77
CA CYS A 98 -0.47 -7.06 -8.16
C CYS A 98 -1.19 -8.03 -9.08
N ASP A 99 -0.97 -9.34 -8.94
CA ASP A 99 -1.68 -10.36 -9.72
C ASP A 99 -3.18 -10.33 -9.44
N LYS A 100 -3.56 -10.36 -8.15
CA LYS A 100 -4.96 -10.42 -7.72
C LYS A 100 -5.77 -9.16 -8.08
N HIS A 101 -5.12 -8.00 -8.11
CA HIS A 101 -5.76 -6.71 -8.26
C HIS A 101 -5.31 -5.93 -9.49
N SER A 102 -4.76 -6.62 -10.49
CA SER A 102 -4.06 -6.04 -11.66
C SER A 102 -4.77 -4.83 -12.29
N HIS A 103 -6.10 -4.86 -12.46
CA HIS A 103 -6.87 -3.79 -13.10
C HIS A 103 -7.38 -2.69 -12.15
N ASN A 104 -7.14 -2.81 -10.85
CA ASN A 104 -7.58 -1.81 -9.87
C ASN A 104 -6.59 -0.63 -9.83
N LYS A 105 -7.09 0.57 -9.54
CA LYS A 105 -6.25 1.75 -9.28
C LYS A 105 -5.35 1.50 -8.07
N PHE A 106 -4.07 1.86 -8.20
CA PHE A 106 -3.07 1.67 -7.17
C PHE A 106 -2.35 2.97 -6.79
N LEU A 107 -1.54 3.53 -7.69
CA LEU A 107 -0.79 4.77 -7.44
C LEU A 107 -1.46 5.93 -8.15
N GLY A 108 -1.63 7.04 -7.42
CA GLY A 108 -2.28 8.25 -7.93
C GLY A 108 -1.35 9.45 -7.75
N THR A 109 -1.01 10.11 -8.84
CA THR A 109 -0.15 11.30 -8.85
C THR A 109 -0.91 12.49 -9.44
N ARG A 110 -0.60 13.70 -8.98
CA ARG A 110 -1.18 14.94 -9.51
C ARG A 110 -0.08 15.76 -10.15
N LYS A 111 -0.25 16.10 -11.42
CA LYS A 111 0.70 16.95 -12.14
C LYS A 111 0.71 18.37 -11.57
N LEU A 112 1.88 18.97 -11.50
CA LEU A 112 2.02 20.40 -11.24
C LEU A 112 1.49 21.22 -12.42
N ILE A 113 0.43 22.00 -12.19
CA ILE A 113 -0.13 22.92 -13.20
C ILE A 113 0.54 24.28 -13.12
N GLY A 114 0.86 24.75 -11.91
CA GLY A 114 1.46 26.06 -11.73
C GLY A 114 1.88 26.35 -10.30
N LYS A 115 2.69 27.39 -10.15
CA LYS A 115 3.21 27.89 -8.88
C LYS A 115 2.91 29.37 -8.78
N GLU A 116 2.38 29.80 -7.64
CA GLU A 116 2.03 31.19 -7.37
C GLU A 116 2.65 31.62 -6.05
N PHE A 117 3.42 32.71 -6.04
CA PHE A 117 3.96 33.27 -4.81
C PHE A 117 2.97 34.23 -4.18
N VAL A 118 2.40 33.83 -3.04
CA VAL A 118 1.46 34.65 -2.26
C VAL A 118 2.24 35.34 -1.15
N THR A 119 2.12 36.66 -1.05
CA THR A 119 2.70 37.41 0.08
C THR A 119 1.64 37.55 1.16
N ALA A 120 1.92 37.02 2.36
CA ALA A 120 1.05 37.18 3.52
C ALA A 120 1.07 38.62 4.04
N SER A 121 0.10 38.95 4.90
CA SER A 121 -0.04 40.29 5.50
C SER A 121 1.16 40.72 6.34
N ASP A 122 2.01 39.79 6.77
CA ASP A 122 3.25 40.02 7.50
C ASP A 122 4.50 40.10 6.61
N GLY A 123 4.34 40.09 5.28
CA GLY A 123 5.42 40.18 4.30
C GLY A 123 6.09 38.84 3.95
N ARG A 124 5.73 37.73 4.61
CA ARG A 124 6.26 36.40 4.26
C ARG A 124 5.72 35.95 2.90
N LYS A 125 6.60 35.48 2.02
CA LYS A 125 6.22 34.88 0.73
C LYS A 125 6.04 33.38 0.89
N PHE A 126 4.91 32.86 0.43
CA PHE A 126 4.60 31.44 0.41
C PHE A 126 4.42 30.99 -1.03
N GLU A 127 5.03 29.88 -1.40
CA GLU A 127 4.78 29.23 -2.68
C GLU A 127 3.49 28.41 -2.57
N LYS A 128 2.46 28.81 -3.32
CA LYS A 128 1.22 28.07 -3.47
C LYS A 128 1.29 27.24 -4.73
N VAL A 129 1.13 25.94 -4.57
CA VAL A 129 1.20 24.97 -5.65
C VAL A 129 -0.21 24.66 -6.17
N HIS A 130 -0.40 24.77 -7.48
CA HIS A 130 -1.63 24.41 -8.17
C HIS A 130 -1.44 23.05 -8.84
N LEU A 131 -2.18 22.05 -8.37
CA LEU A 131 -2.07 20.67 -8.83
C LEU A 131 -3.30 20.26 -9.64
N GLY A 132 -3.12 19.46 -10.68
CA GLY A 132 -4.20 18.95 -11.52
C GLY A 132 -5.01 17.84 -10.87
N ASP A 133 -5.80 17.15 -11.70
CA ASP A 133 -6.52 15.95 -11.28
C ASP A 133 -5.57 14.78 -11.04
N TYR A 134 -6.05 13.76 -10.33
CA TYR A 134 -5.29 12.54 -10.13
C TYR A 134 -5.22 11.73 -11.42
N GLU A 135 -4.00 11.45 -11.86
CA GLU A 135 -3.69 10.41 -12.84
C GLU A 135 -3.36 9.13 -12.07
N TRP A 136 -4.04 8.04 -12.42
CA TRP A 136 -3.96 6.77 -11.70
C TRP A 136 -3.28 5.70 -12.54
N GLU A 137 -2.34 4.99 -11.95
CA GLU A 137 -1.78 3.75 -12.46
C GLU A 137 -2.44 2.56 -11.76
N THR A 138 -2.69 1.50 -12.52
CA THR A 138 -3.22 0.24 -12.02
C THR A 138 -2.13 -0.62 -11.39
N TYR A 139 -2.52 -1.61 -10.57
CA TYR A 139 -1.56 -2.56 -9.99
C TYR A 139 -0.70 -3.27 -11.05
N GLY A 140 -1.28 -3.61 -12.21
CA GLY A 140 -0.56 -4.26 -13.31
C GLY A 140 0.45 -3.34 -13.99
N GLU A 141 0.09 -2.07 -14.20
CA GLU A 141 1.01 -1.06 -14.75
C GLU A 141 2.18 -0.81 -13.80
N VAL A 142 1.89 -0.64 -12.51
CA VAL A 142 2.93 -0.44 -11.49
C VAL A 142 3.82 -1.67 -11.35
N PHE A 143 3.28 -2.88 -11.45
CA PHE A 143 4.09 -4.11 -11.41
C PHE A 143 5.03 -4.21 -12.61
N ALA A 144 4.58 -3.80 -13.80
CA ALA A 144 5.44 -3.73 -14.98
C ALA A 144 6.59 -2.72 -14.77
N ARG A 145 6.30 -1.53 -14.22
CA ARG A 145 7.31 -0.53 -13.85
C ARG A 145 8.31 -1.05 -12.82
N VAL A 146 7.83 -1.69 -11.77
CA VAL A 146 8.67 -2.36 -10.75
C VAL A 146 9.60 -3.38 -11.38
N SER A 147 9.09 -4.20 -12.32
CA SER A 147 9.88 -5.23 -13.01
C SER A 147 10.95 -4.63 -13.92
N ASN A 148 10.61 -3.54 -14.61
CA ASN A 148 11.54 -2.78 -15.44
C ASN A 148 12.63 -2.14 -14.58
N PHE A 149 12.27 -1.38 -13.56
CA PHE A 149 13.23 -0.73 -12.66
C PHE A 149 14.16 -1.75 -11.99
N ALA A 150 13.60 -2.86 -11.49
CA ALA A 150 14.36 -3.97 -10.92
C ALA A 150 15.42 -4.53 -11.88
N SER A 151 15.07 -4.71 -13.16
CA SER A 151 15.99 -5.18 -14.19
C SER A 151 17.07 -4.13 -14.51
N GLY A 152 16.68 -2.85 -14.50
CA GLY A 152 17.59 -1.71 -14.70
C GLY A 152 18.66 -1.60 -13.61
N LEU A 153 18.29 -1.82 -12.34
CA LEU A 153 19.24 -1.84 -11.23
C LEU A 153 20.34 -2.90 -11.44
N LEU A 154 19.99 -4.10 -11.91
CA LEU A 154 21.00 -5.14 -12.20
C LEU A 154 21.94 -4.72 -13.33
N LYS A 155 21.48 -3.91 -14.30
CA LYS A 155 22.33 -3.34 -15.36
C LYS A 155 23.26 -2.24 -14.86
N LEU A 156 22.91 -1.56 -13.76
CA LEU A 156 23.80 -0.66 -13.03
C LEU A 156 24.82 -1.42 -12.13
N GLY A 157 24.86 -2.75 -12.20
CA GLY A 157 25.84 -3.57 -11.49
C GLY A 157 25.42 -4.01 -10.08
N HIS A 158 24.15 -3.87 -9.72
CA HIS A 158 23.66 -4.35 -8.43
C HIS A 158 23.61 -5.88 -8.33
N ASP A 159 23.84 -6.36 -7.12
CA ASP A 159 23.63 -7.75 -6.69
C ASP A 159 22.96 -7.80 -5.31
N ALA A 160 22.83 -9.00 -4.74
CA ALA A 160 22.19 -9.21 -3.43
C ALA A 160 22.96 -8.63 -2.24
N ASP A 161 24.26 -8.36 -2.39
CA ASP A 161 25.10 -7.78 -1.33
C ASP A 161 25.10 -6.23 -1.40
N SER A 162 24.66 -5.69 -2.53
CA SER A 162 24.53 -4.26 -2.77
C SER A 162 23.38 -3.64 -1.97
N ARG A 163 23.53 -2.35 -1.66
CA ARG A 163 22.53 -1.55 -0.95
C ARG A 163 22.18 -0.30 -1.75
N VAL A 164 20.88 0.00 -1.77
CA VAL A 164 20.33 1.19 -2.42
C VAL A 164 19.77 2.12 -1.34
N ALA A 165 20.23 3.37 -1.30
CA ALA A 165 19.58 4.38 -0.48
C ALA A 165 18.50 5.11 -1.25
N ILE A 166 17.37 5.43 -0.61
CA ILE A 166 16.34 6.31 -1.16
C ILE A 166 16.23 7.54 -0.26
N PHE A 167 16.63 8.69 -0.80
CA PHE A 167 16.64 10.01 -0.15
C PHE A 167 15.69 10.95 -0.89
N SER A 168 14.40 10.84 -0.61
CA SER A 168 13.36 11.58 -1.32
C SER A 168 12.08 11.67 -0.49
N ASP A 169 11.22 12.63 -0.85
CA ASP A 169 9.86 12.72 -0.35
C ASP A 169 8.99 11.56 -0.86
N THR A 170 7.81 11.35 -0.27
CA THR A 170 6.90 10.28 -0.71
C THR A 170 6.32 10.59 -2.10
N ARG A 171 6.64 9.73 -3.09
CA ARG A 171 6.09 9.78 -4.45
C ARG A 171 5.87 8.36 -5.02
N ALA A 172 5.22 8.26 -6.19
CA ALA A 172 4.92 6.95 -6.80
C ALA A 172 6.19 6.16 -7.12
N GLU A 173 7.17 6.83 -7.70
CA GLU A 173 8.48 6.30 -8.08
C GLU A 173 9.29 5.83 -6.88
N TRP A 174 9.12 6.48 -5.71
CA TRP A 174 9.71 6.01 -4.46
C TRP A 174 9.24 4.60 -4.11
N LEU A 175 7.92 4.33 -4.24
CA LEU A 175 7.37 3.01 -3.96
C LEU A 175 7.79 2.00 -5.03
N ILE A 176 7.84 2.42 -6.30
CA ILE A 176 8.31 1.56 -7.40
C ILE A 176 9.77 1.16 -7.18
N ALA A 177 10.63 2.11 -6.81
CA ALA A 177 12.03 1.87 -6.49
C ALA A 177 12.19 0.86 -5.34
N LEU A 178 11.43 1.07 -4.25
CA LEU A 178 11.43 0.18 -3.09
C LEU A 178 11.05 -1.25 -3.48
N GLN A 179 9.94 -1.43 -4.21
CA GLN A 179 9.48 -2.75 -4.65
C GLN A 179 10.43 -3.38 -5.67
N GLY A 180 11.05 -2.56 -6.54
CA GLY A 180 12.05 -3.01 -7.51
C GLY A 180 13.30 -3.59 -6.82
N CYS A 181 13.77 -2.93 -5.76
CA CYS A 181 14.87 -3.44 -4.94
C CYS A 181 14.48 -4.77 -4.26
N PHE A 182 13.29 -4.84 -3.65
CA PHE A 182 12.82 -6.07 -3.01
C PHE A 182 12.70 -7.24 -4.00
N ARG A 183 12.31 -6.96 -5.25
CA ARG A 183 12.18 -7.99 -6.28
C ARG A 183 13.52 -8.64 -6.66
N GLN A 184 14.64 -7.97 -6.41
CA GLN A 184 15.99 -8.50 -6.66
C GLN A 184 16.78 -8.76 -5.38
N ASN A 185 16.13 -8.86 -4.22
CA ASN A 185 16.79 -9.09 -2.93
C ASN A 185 17.87 -8.03 -2.63
N ILE A 186 17.65 -6.79 -3.07
CA ILE A 186 18.52 -5.64 -2.78
C ILE A 186 18.02 -4.99 -1.49
N THR A 187 18.93 -4.79 -0.54
CA THR A 187 18.62 -4.12 0.73
C THR A 187 18.45 -2.63 0.52
N VAL A 188 17.35 -2.05 1.04
CA VAL A 188 17.05 -0.63 0.91
C VAL A 188 17.39 0.13 2.18
N VAL A 189 18.03 1.30 2.03
CA VAL A 189 18.30 2.25 3.12
C VAL A 189 17.39 3.45 2.92
N THR A 190 16.46 3.71 3.85
CA THR A 190 15.55 4.86 3.72
C THR A 190 16.11 6.07 4.45
N ILE A 191 16.19 7.21 3.79
CA ILE A 191 16.73 8.44 4.37
C ILE A 191 15.71 9.57 4.16
N TYR A 192 15.31 10.24 5.23
CA TYR A 192 14.36 11.36 5.14
C TYR A 192 14.94 12.53 4.35
N ALA A 193 14.22 13.04 3.35
CA ALA A 193 14.64 14.18 2.52
C ALA A 193 14.99 15.47 3.30
N SER A 194 14.47 15.60 4.53
CA SER A 194 14.71 16.73 5.43
C SER A 194 16.05 16.67 6.19
N LEU A 195 16.78 15.55 6.13
CA LEU A 195 18.05 15.42 6.86
C LEU A 195 19.14 16.31 6.28
N GLY A 196 20.00 16.83 7.15
CA GLY A 196 21.17 17.63 6.79
C GLY A 196 22.27 16.82 6.07
N GLU A 197 23.30 17.52 5.59
CA GLU A 197 24.44 16.91 4.89
C GLU A 197 25.19 15.88 5.75
N ASP A 198 25.48 16.21 7.01
CA ASP A 198 26.23 15.32 7.90
C ASP A 198 25.49 14.01 8.17
N ALA A 199 24.17 14.09 8.34
CA ALA A 199 23.32 12.91 8.51
C ALA A 199 23.29 12.06 7.23
N LEU A 200 23.19 12.69 6.05
CA LEU A 200 23.24 11.98 4.77
C LEU A 200 24.59 11.25 4.57
N ILE A 201 25.71 11.92 4.85
CA ILE A 201 27.05 11.32 4.79
C ILE A 201 27.14 10.11 5.72
N HIS A 202 26.69 10.27 6.98
CA HIS A 202 26.72 9.21 7.97
C HIS A 202 25.88 8.01 7.51
N SER A 203 24.63 8.22 7.10
CA SER A 203 23.75 7.16 6.62
C SER A 203 24.35 6.40 5.44
N LEU A 204 24.87 7.09 4.43
CA LEU A 204 25.41 6.45 3.22
C LEU A 204 26.68 5.64 3.51
N ASN A 205 27.61 6.18 4.31
CA ASN A 205 28.88 5.52 4.60
C ASN A 205 28.72 4.35 5.58
N GLU A 206 27.94 4.53 6.66
CA GLU A 206 27.68 3.47 7.65
C GLU A 206 27.03 2.26 6.99
N THR A 207 26.10 2.51 6.08
CA THR A 207 25.39 1.45 5.36
C THR A 207 26.10 1.04 4.08
N GLN A 208 27.27 1.59 3.73
CA GLN A 208 28.05 1.24 2.54
C GLN A 208 27.21 1.19 1.25
N VAL A 209 26.33 2.17 1.07
CA VAL A 209 25.44 2.23 -0.09
C VAL A 209 26.24 2.42 -1.37
N SER A 210 25.90 1.64 -2.41
CA SER A 210 26.50 1.74 -3.74
C SER A 210 25.68 2.62 -4.68
N THR A 211 24.37 2.74 -4.47
CA THR A 211 23.49 3.57 -5.30
C THR A 211 22.54 4.41 -4.47
N LEU A 212 22.48 5.70 -4.78
CA LEU A 212 21.56 6.64 -4.17
C LEU A 212 20.45 7.01 -5.15
N ILE A 213 19.20 6.90 -4.70
CA ILE A 213 18.02 7.39 -5.39
C ILE A 213 17.54 8.66 -4.71
N CYS A 214 17.45 9.79 -5.40
CA CYS A 214 17.01 11.06 -4.79
C CYS A 214 16.25 11.98 -5.74
N ASP A 215 15.61 13.03 -5.21
CA ASP A 215 15.06 14.07 -6.09
C ASP A 215 16.16 14.85 -6.81
N VAL A 216 15.93 15.25 -8.06
CA VAL A 216 16.91 16.00 -8.87
C VAL A 216 17.40 17.29 -8.19
N LYS A 217 16.53 17.98 -7.45
CA LYS A 217 16.86 19.18 -6.65
C LYS A 217 17.95 18.95 -5.59
N LEU A 218 18.16 17.69 -5.18
CA LEU A 218 19.10 17.31 -4.12
C LEU A 218 20.50 16.98 -4.67
N LEU A 219 20.68 16.93 -6.00
CA LEU A 219 21.98 16.62 -6.62
C LEU A 219 23.05 17.66 -6.29
N ASN A 220 22.69 18.95 -6.21
CA ASN A 220 23.62 20.01 -5.80
C ASN A 220 24.17 19.79 -4.38
N LYS A 221 23.36 19.22 -3.49
CA LYS A 221 23.77 18.87 -2.14
C LYS A 221 24.75 17.69 -2.15
N LEU A 222 24.54 16.72 -3.03
CA LEU A 222 25.47 15.60 -3.20
C LEU A 222 26.83 16.06 -3.71
N GLU A 223 26.83 17.01 -4.66
CA GLU A 223 28.06 17.61 -5.18
C GLU A 223 28.90 18.24 -4.08
N ALA A 224 28.27 18.93 -3.12
CA ALA A 224 28.95 19.55 -1.98
C ALA A 224 29.62 18.54 -1.03
N ILE A 225 29.06 17.32 -0.91
CA ILE A 225 29.55 16.29 0.01
C ILE A 225 30.32 15.16 -0.66
N ARG A 226 30.47 15.18 -1.99
CA ARG A 226 30.98 14.04 -2.79
C ARG A 226 32.30 13.46 -2.28
N SER A 227 33.22 14.30 -1.80
CA SER A 227 34.56 13.88 -1.36
C SER A 227 34.52 13.08 -0.05
N LYS A 228 33.39 13.09 0.64
CA LYS A 228 33.16 12.35 1.88
C LYS A 228 32.40 11.04 1.67
N LEU A 229 31.89 10.77 0.45
CA LEU A 229 31.13 9.56 0.14
C LEU A 229 32.10 8.46 -0.31
N THR A 230 32.14 7.34 0.41
CA THR A 230 33.21 6.34 0.22
C THR A 230 32.81 5.15 -0.64
N SER A 231 31.53 4.81 -0.69
CA SER A 231 31.02 3.60 -1.34
C SER A 231 30.10 3.88 -2.53
N LEU A 232 29.63 5.12 -2.68
CA LEU A 232 28.66 5.49 -3.70
C LEU A 232 29.29 5.40 -5.09
N GLN A 233 28.58 4.79 -6.03
CA GLN A 233 29.01 4.58 -7.41
C GLN A 233 27.97 5.11 -8.40
N ASN A 234 26.68 4.93 -8.09
CA ASN A 234 25.59 5.34 -8.95
C ASN A 234 24.65 6.34 -8.26
N ILE A 235 24.12 7.27 -9.04
CA ILE A 235 23.08 8.21 -8.61
C ILE A 235 21.92 8.06 -9.59
N VAL A 236 20.77 7.66 -9.08
CA VAL A 236 19.52 7.68 -9.82
C VAL A 236 18.70 8.85 -9.31
N TYR A 237 18.21 9.72 -10.19
CA TYR A 237 17.38 10.83 -9.74
C TYR A 237 15.95 10.73 -10.24
N PHE A 238 15.00 11.12 -9.39
CA PHE A 238 13.63 11.36 -9.82
C PHE A 238 13.56 12.72 -10.51
N GLU A 239 12.99 12.70 -11.70
CA GLU A 239 12.68 13.86 -12.51
C GLU A 239 11.66 14.73 -11.77
N ASP A 240 11.75 16.04 -11.98
CA ASP A 240 10.74 16.99 -11.55
C ASP A 240 9.88 17.42 -12.74
N ASP A 241 8.73 18.03 -12.45
CA ASP A 241 7.84 18.59 -13.48
C ASP A 241 8.42 19.86 -14.14
N SER A 242 9.65 20.25 -13.81
CA SER A 242 10.29 21.42 -14.38
C SER A 242 10.85 21.08 -15.77
N LYS A 243 10.76 22.03 -16.71
CA LYS A 243 11.38 21.90 -18.03
C LYS A 243 12.85 22.34 -18.02
N GLU A 244 13.44 22.49 -16.84
CA GLU A 244 14.82 22.95 -16.71
C GLU A 244 15.75 21.78 -17.03
N GLU A 245 16.64 21.98 -18.01
CA GLU A 245 17.72 21.03 -18.25
C GLU A 245 18.69 21.09 -17.07
N HIS A 246 18.70 20.02 -16.28
CA HIS A 246 19.65 19.88 -15.18
C HIS A 246 21.04 19.63 -15.75
N THR A 247 21.88 20.66 -15.78
CA THR A 247 23.28 20.53 -16.18
C THR A 247 24.07 19.96 -15.00
N PHE A 248 24.56 18.73 -15.15
CA PHE A 248 25.40 18.10 -14.13
C PHE A 248 26.80 18.73 -14.17
N SER A 249 27.34 19.03 -12.99
CA SER A 249 28.70 19.55 -12.88
C SER A 249 29.72 18.47 -13.23
N GLU A 250 30.88 18.88 -13.78
CA GLU A 250 32.01 17.97 -14.06
C GLU A 250 32.46 17.18 -12.82
N GLY A 251 32.16 17.69 -11.62
CA GLY A 251 32.52 17.08 -10.35
C GLY A 251 31.81 15.77 -10.01
N LEU A 252 30.67 15.47 -10.66
CA LEU A 252 29.97 14.19 -10.51
C LEU A 252 30.37 13.15 -11.57
N SER A 253 31.36 13.45 -12.43
CA SER A 253 31.82 12.56 -13.51
C SER A 253 32.32 11.18 -13.07
N ASN A 254 32.68 11.02 -11.79
CA ASN A 254 33.09 9.73 -11.23
C ASN A 254 31.90 8.81 -10.91
N TYR A 255 30.67 9.32 -10.92
CA TYR A 255 29.46 8.55 -10.67
C TYR A 255 28.73 8.24 -11.97
N THR A 256 28.09 7.08 -12.03
CA THR A 256 27.08 6.82 -13.06
C THR A 256 25.79 7.53 -12.65
N ILE A 257 25.41 8.55 -13.40
CA ILE A 257 24.17 9.31 -13.15
C ILE A 257 23.14 8.92 -14.21
N ALA A 258 21.96 8.54 -13.77
CA ALA A 258 20.82 8.24 -14.64
C ALA A 258 19.53 8.76 -14.05
N SER A 259 18.57 9.11 -14.90
CA SER A 259 17.21 9.41 -14.48
C SER A 259 16.47 8.12 -14.11
N PHE A 260 15.40 8.23 -13.31
CA PHE A 260 14.59 7.06 -12.95
C PHE A 260 13.98 6.38 -14.20
N ASP A 261 13.46 7.18 -15.14
CA ASP A 261 12.90 6.69 -16.40
C ASP A 261 13.95 6.00 -17.28
N GLU A 262 15.20 6.49 -17.28
CA GLU A 262 16.31 5.85 -18.00
C GLU A 262 16.61 4.45 -17.45
N VAL A 263 16.60 4.29 -16.12
CA VAL A 263 16.80 2.98 -15.47
C VAL A 263 15.63 2.04 -15.76
N GLU A 264 14.39 2.53 -15.71
CA GLU A 264 13.22 1.74 -16.13
C GLU A 264 13.35 1.30 -17.59
N LYS A 265 13.69 2.21 -18.50
CA LYS A 265 13.84 1.90 -19.92
C LYS A 265 14.94 0.87 -20.16
N LEU A 266 16.09 1.02 -19.51
CA LEU A 266 17.20 0.07 -19.57
C LEU A 266 16.78 -1.33 -19.16
N GLY A 267 16.01 -1.45 -18.07
CA GLY A 267 15.49 -2.73 -17.62
C GLY A 267 14.38 -3.31 -18.50
N LYS A 268 13.55 -2.46 -19.11
CA LYS A 268 12.55 -2.89 -20.09
C LYS A 268 13.17 -3.48 -21.36
N GLU A 269 14.30 -2.91 -21.80
CA GLU A 269 15.07 -3.40 -22.96
C GLU A 269 15.88 -4.65 -22.64
N SER A 270 16.14 -4.93 -21.36
CA SER A 270 16.91 -6.09 -20.90
C SER A 270 16.29 -6.71 -19.63
N PRO A 271 15.12 -7.36 -19.75
CA PRO A 271 14.40 -7.90 -18.60
C PRO A 271 15.18 -9.03 -17.94
N VAL A 272 15.11 -9.08 -16.60
CA VAL A 272 15.74 -10.12 -15.78
C VAL A 272 14.70 -10.74 -14.85
N GLU A 273 14.79 -12.06 -14.69
CA GLU A 273 13.95 -12.81 -13.75
C GLU A 273 14.14 -12.31 -12.31
N PRO A 274 13.11 -12.41 -11.45
CA PRO A 274 13.21 -12.00 -10.06
C PRO A 274 14.13 -12.92 -9.27
N SER A 275 15.02 -12.35 -8.48
CA SER A 275 15.74 -13.01 -7.40
C SER A 275 15.09 -12.65 -6.07
N LEU A 276 13.97 -13.31 -5.71
CA LEU A 276 13.19 -12.96 -4.53
C LEU A 276 13.94 -13.25 -3.21
N PRO A 277 13.80 -12.38 -2.18
CA PRO A 277 14.45 -12.53 -0.89
C PRO A 277 13.91 -13.74 -0.11
N SER A 278 14.75 -14.27 0.78
CA SER A 278 14.30 -15.22 1.81
C SER A 278 13.62 -14.49 2.98
N LYS A 279 12.85 -15.22 3.80
CA LYS A 279 12.18 -14.66 4.99
C LYS A 279 13.12 -14.09 6.06
N ASN A 280 14.41 -14.45 6.00
CA ASN A 280 15.43 -14.00 6.93
C ASN A 280 16.32 -12.89 6.35
N ALA A 281 16.12 -12.51 5.08
CA ALA A 281 16.89 -11.44 4.45
C ALA A 281 16.50 -10.08 5.04
N VAL A 282 17.48 -9.18 5.14
CA VAL A 282 17.23 -7.80 5.54
C VAL A 282 16.59 -7.07 4.37
N ALA A 283 15.37 -6.58 4.56
CA ALA A 283 14.68 -5.83 3.52
C ALA A 283 15.05 -4.34 3.57
N VAL A 284 15.00 -3.74 4.76
CA VAL A 284 15.15 -2.29 4.96
C VAL A 284 16.03 -1.98 6.16
N VAL A 285 16.90 -1.00 6.01
CA VAL A 285 17.61 -0.30 7.09
C VAL A 285 17.05 1.12 7.16
N MET A 286 16.63 1.55 8.35
CA MET A 286 16.01 2.86 8.62
C MET A 286 16.84 3.68 9.59
#